data_AF-A0A5Y7F5M6-F1
#
_entry.id   AF-A0A5Y7F5M6-F1
#
_cell.length_a   1.000
_cell.length_b   1.000
_cell.length_c   1.000
_cell.angle_alpha   90.00
_cell.angle_beta   90.00
_cell.angle_gamma   90.00
#
_symmetry.space_group_name_H-M   'P 1'
#
loop_
_entity.id
_entity.type
_entity.pdbx_description
1 polymer ?
#
loop_
_entity_poly.entity_id
_entity_poly.type
_entity_poly.pdbx_seq_one_letter_code
_entity_poly.pdbx_strand_id
1 'polypeptide(L)'
;MKTLEDIKAMSYQEKDELEDLVLEIIDNNDLVKLKDILKDYPVKISCYELHFKNKDNEYPLFEPMNLILRAAHACEDNNNDFSILDYLFDEYGLSLKDPKYNFYHSDMKYIKEANDKYILMEEVEDTIICRNALIYDYILSADNPNSQIIKYLVNRGAKFEVYNEDTNWTPMHFWVMQNNYELLELAIKGGANVDMQTRLI
;
A
#
# COMPACT_ATOMS: atom_id res chain seq x y z
N MET A 1 4.38 -24.79 6.99
CA MET A 1 4.70 -23.94 5.83
C MET A 1 4.12 -24.57 4.57
N LYS A 2 3.24 -23.84 3.89
CA LYS A 2 2.61 -24.17 2.61
C LYS A 2 3.60 -24.01 1.47
N THR A 3 3.45 -24.88 0.48
CA THR A 3 4.21 -24.84 -0.77
C THR A 3 3.46 -24.05 -1.84
N LEU A 4 4.16 -23.71 -2.92
CA LEU A 4 3.56 -23.09 -4.10
C LEU A 4 2.39 -23.91 -4.67
N GLU A 5 2.53 -25.23 -4.69
CA GLU A 5 1.49 -26.13 -5.21
C GLU A 5 0.27 -26.17 -4.28
N ASP A 6 0.47 -26.05 -2.96
CA ASP A 6 -0.65 -25.92 -2.02
C ASP A 6 -1.45 -24.63 -2.28
N ILE A 7 -0.77 -23.51 -2.55
CA ILE A 7 -1.43 -22.22 -2.84
C ILE A 7 -2.17 -22.27 -4.17
N LYS A 8 -1.56 -22.82 -5.23
CA LYS A 8 -2.20 -22.95 -6.56
C LYS A 8 -3.41 -23.88 -6.56
N ALA A 9 -3.46 -24.83 -5.62
CA ALA A 9 -4.58 -25.75 -5.48
C ALA A 9 -5.81 -25.11 -4.82
N MET A 10 -5.66 -23.93 -4.21
CA MET A 10 -6.78 -23.22 -3.57
C MET A 10 -7.79 -22.73 -4.60
N SER A 11 -9.07 -22.90 -4.29
CA SER A 11 -10.15 -22.21 -4.98
C SER A 11 -10.14 -20.71 -4.67
N TYR A 12 -10.84 -19.93 -5.50
CA TYR A 12 -11.05 -18.50 -5.23
C TYR A 12 -11.70 -18.24 -3.88
N GLN A 13 -12.72 -19.03 -3.56
CA GLN A 13 -13.44 -18.88 -2.30
C GLN A 13 -12.52 -19.13 -1.11
N GLU A 14 -11.71 -20.19 -1.14
CA GLU A 14 -10.74 -20.46 -0.07
C GLU A 14 -9.69 -19.36 0.06
N LYS A 15 -9.25 -18.78 -1.07
CA LYS A 15 -8.33 -17.65 -1.08
C LYS A 15 -8.96 -16.41 -0.45
N ASP A 16 -10.19 -16.07 -0.84
CA ASP A 16 -10.87 -14.87 -0.35
C ASP A 16 -11.21 -15.01 1.14
N GLU A 17 -11.72 -16.17 1.57
CA GLU A 17 -11.99 -16.45 3.00
C GLU A 17 -10.72 -16.37 3.86
N LEU A 18 -9.58 -16.83 3.34
CA LEU A 18 -8.29 -16.74 4.03
C LEU A 18 -7.77 -15.30 4.10
N GLU A 19 -7.86 -14.54 3.01
CA GLU A 19 -7.46 -13.13 2.99
C GLU A 19 -8.33 -12.32 3.95
N ASP A 20 -9.66 -12.49 3.92
CA ASP A 20 -10.59 -11.85 4.84
C ASP A 20 -10.26 -12.14 6.31
N LEU A 21 -9.96 -13.40 6.64
CA LEU A 21 -9.53 -13.79 7.99
C LEU A 21 -8.25 -13.07 8.41
N VAL A 22 -7.23 -13.00 7.53
CA VAL A 22 -5.97 -12.32 7.82
C VAL A 22 -6.20 -10.83 8.04
N LEU A 23 -7.04 -10.20 7.21
CA LEU A 23 -7.37 -8.78 7.34
C LEU A 23 -8.18 -8.49 8.61
N GLU A 24 -9.13 -9.35 8.99
CA GLU A 24 -9.86 -9.24 10.26
C GLU A 24 -8.91 -9.33 11.47
N ILE A 25 -7.91 -10.21 11.41
CA ILE A 25 -6.91 -10.33 12.47
C ILE A 25 -6.06 -9.06 12.58
N ILE A 26 -5.70 -8.45 11.44
CA ILE A 26 -4.97 -7.18 11.39
C ILE A 26 -5.81 -6.06 12.02
N ASP A 27 -7.08 -5.93 11.64
CA ASP A 27 -7.99 -4.90 12.19
C ASP A 27 -8.16 -5.02 13.70
N ASN A 28 -8.24 -6.24 14.20
CA ASN A 28 -8.33 -6.51 15.63
C ASN A 28 -7.00 -6.29 16.38
N ASN A 29 -5.94 -5.85 15.68
CA ASN A 29 -4.59 -5.67 16.18
C ASN A 29 -4.04 -6.93 16.90
N ASP A 30 -4.39 -8.12 16.42
CA ASP A 30 -4.02 -9.40 17.04
C ASP A 30 -2.74 -9.97 16.42
N LEU A 31 -1.60 -9.41 16.83
CA LEU A 31 -0.28 -9.82 16.36
C LEU A 31 0.00 -11.32 16.56
N VAL A 32 -0.48 -11.91 17.67
CA VAL A 32 -0.20 -13.31 17.99
C VAL A 32 -0.85 -14.23 16.97
N LYS A 33 -2.14 -14.01 16.67
CA LYS A 33 -2.84 -14.78 15.63
C LYS A 33 -2.27 -14.51 14.25
N LEU A 34 -1.88 -13.26 13.95
CA LEU A 34 -1.29 -12.94 12.66
C LEU A 34 -0.01 -13.73 12.41
N LYS A 35 0.89 -13.77 13.40
CA LYS A 35 2.12 -14.58 13.36
C LYS A 35 1.80 -16.07 13.22
N ASP A 36 0.79 -16.56 13.94
CA ASP A 36 0.40 -17.96 13.92
C ASP A 36 -0.08 -18.43 12.53
N ILE A 37 -0.80 -17.58 11.80
CA ILE A 37 -1.23 -17.89 10.42
C ILE A 37 -0.09 -17.67 9.43
N LEU A 38 0.51 -16.48 9.42
CA LEU A 38 1.46 -16.10 8.36
C LEU A 38 2.77 -16.90 8.39
N LYS A 39 3.14 -17.55 9.51
CA LYS A 39 4.28 -18.50 9.56
C LYS A 39 4.15 -19.64 8.54
N ASP A 40 2.92 -19.97 8.14
CA ASP A 40 2.65 -21.02 7.18
C ASP A 40 2.64 -20.53 5.74
N TYR A 41 2.69 -19.22 5.47
CA TYR A 41 2.54 -18.65 4.13
C TYR A 41 3.76 -17.80 3.77
N PRO A 42 4.79 -18.34 3.08
CA PRO A 42 5.99 -17.57 2.78
C PRO A 42 5.68 -16.35 1.89
N VAL A 43 6.13 -15.17 2.32
CA VAL A 43 5.86 -13.89 1.66
C VAL A 43 6.09 -13.91 0.15
N LYS A 44 7.17 -14.56 -0.33
CA LYS A 44 7.48 -14.59 -1.75
C LYS A 44 6.35 -15.16 -2.60
N ILE A 45 5.84 -16.34 -2.23
CA ILE A 45 4.79 -17.03 -3.00
C ILE A 45 3.39 -16.52 -2.65
N SER A 46 3.21 -15.97 -1.44
CA SER A 46 1.90 -15.51 -0.99
C SER A 46 1.57 -14.08 -1.40
N CYS A 47 2.58 -13.21 -1.55
CA CYS A 47 2.40 -11.78 -1.73
C CYS A 47 2.94 -11.25 -3.07
N TYR A 48 3.94 -11.91 -3.68
CA TYR A 48 4.64 -11.37 -4.85
C TYR A 48 4.50 -12.21 -6.12
N GLU A 49 4.10 -13.46 -6.00
CA GLU A 49 3.79 -14.31 -7.15
C GLU A 49 2.29 -14.33 -7.39
N LEU A 50 1.88 -14.14 -8.65
CA LEU A 50 0.48 -14.06 -9.04
C LEU A 50 0.00 -15.46 -9.46
N HIS A 51 -0.98 -15.98 -8.74
CA HIS A 51 -1.45 -17.37 -8.91
C HIS A 51 -2.94 -17.45 -9.21
N PHE A 52 -3.68 -16.39 -8.89
CA PHE A 52 -5.12 -16.32 -9.05
C PHE A 52 -5.43 -15.38 -10.23
N LYS A 53 -6.04 -15.89 -11.30
CA LYS A 53 -6.63 -15.13 -12.44
C LYS A 53 -8.16 -14.87 -12.37
N ASN A 54 -8.60 -13.63 -12.27
CA ASN A 54 -10.02 -13.28 -12.46
C ASN A 54 -10.17 -12.33 -13.66
N LYS A 55 -10.93 -12.76 -14.68
CA LYS A 55 -11.06 -12.09 -15.98
C LYS A 55 -9.68 -11.77 -16.58
N ASP A 56 -9.29 -10.50 -16.54
CA ASP A 56 -8.09 -9.94 -17.17
C ASP A 56 -6.96 -9.64 -16.18
N ASN A 57 -7.16 -9.90 -14.88
CA ASN A 57 -6.19 -9.57 -13.84
C ASN A 57 -5.67 -10.83 -13.14
N GLU A 58 -4.41 -10.75 -12.72
CA GLU A 58 -3.73 -11.75 -11.90
C GLU A 58 -3.44 -11.19 -10.51
N TYR A 59 -3.61 -12.01 -9.48
CA TYR A 59 -3.58 -11.62 -8.08
C TYR A 59 -2.68 -12.55 -7.26
N PRO A 60 -2.01 -12.03 -6.24
CA PRO A 60 -1.36 -12.85 -5.22
C PRO A 60 -2.40 -13.50 -4.30
N LEU A 61 -1.94 -14.36 -3.38
CA LEU A 61 -2.82 -14.88 -2.32
C LEU A 61 -3.23 -13.77 -1.35
N PHE A 62 -2.27 -12.94 -0.95
CA PHE A 62 -2.50 -11.76 -0.11
C PHE A 62 -1.99 -10.52 -0.84
N GLU A 63 -2.86 -9.52 -1.00
CA GLU A 63 -2.50 -8.24 -1.59
C GLU A 63 -1.64 -7.41 -0.62
N PRO A 64 -0.33 -7.19 -0.90
CA PRO A 64 0.59 -6.57 0.05
C PRO A 64 0.19 -5.16 0.46
N MET A 65 -0.31 -4.37 -0.49
CA MET A 65 -0.76 -3.01 -0.19
C MET A 65 -1.92 -3.05 0.80
N ASN A 66 -2.85 -3.99 0.65
CA ASN A 66 -4.01 -4.15 1.53
C ASN A 66 -3.57 -4.52 2.96
N LEU A 67 -2.63 -5.47 3.10
CA LEU A 67 -2.08 -5.84 4.41
C LEU A 67 -1.45 -4.63 5.13
N ILE A 68 -0.66 -3.85 4.40
CA ILE A 68 0.04 -2.67 4.96
C ILE A 68 -0.96 -1.56 5.30
N LEU A 69 -1.91 -1.27 4.41
CA LEU A 69 -2.91 -0.23 4.59
C LEU A 69 -3.79 -0.54 5.80
N ARG A 70 -4.32 -1.77 5.90
CA ARG A 70 -5.14 -2.21 7.04
C ARG A 70 -4.34 -2.19 8.35
N ALA A 71 -3.07 -2.58 8.32
CA ALA A 71 -2.20 -2.44 9.49
C ALA A 71 -1.95 -0.98 9.89
N ALA A 72 -1.92 -0.04 8.93
CA ALA A 72 -1.81 1.39 9.21
C ALA A 72 -3.08 1.96 9.87
N HIS A 73 -4.27 1.52 9.45
CA HIS A 73 -5.54 1.84 10.13
C HIS A 73 -5.58 1.26 11.55
N ALA A 74 -5.29 -0.04 11.69
CA ALA A 74 -5.25 -0.68 13.01
C ALA A 74 -4.24 0.01 13.95
N CYS A 75 -3.08 0.44 13.44
CA CYS A 75 -2.10 1.21 14.19
C CYS A 75 -2.69 2.54 14.72
N GLU A 76 -3.44 3.29 13.89
CA GLU A 76 -4.14 4.51 14.30
C GLU A 76 -5.12 4.23 15.45
N ASP A 77 -6.01 3.25 15.26
CA ASP A 77 -7.06 2.90 16.21
C ASP A 77 -6.52 2.42 17.56
N ASN A 78 -5.28 1.92 17.57
CA ASN A 78 -4.63 1.32 18.73
C ASN A 78 -3.50 2.19 19.32
N ASN A 79 -3.65 3.52 19.29
CA ASN A 79 -2.71 4.49 19.88
C ASN A 79 -1.30 4.43 19.28
N ASN A 80 -1.20 4.28 17.96
CA ASN A 80 0.04 4.11 17.22
C ASN A 80 0.83 2.86 17.64
N ASP A 81 0.13 1.73 17.81
CA ASP A 81 0.77 0.43 17.98
C ASP A 81 1.32 -0.08 16.64
N PHE A 82 2.63 0.13 16.43
CA PHE A 82 3.31 -0.28 15.20
C PHE A 82 3.63 -1.78 15.13
N SER A 83 3.26 -2.59 16.13
CA SER A 83 3.76 -3.96 16.25
C SER A 83 3.40 -4.86 15.05
N ILE A 84 2.21 -4.71 14.46
CA ILE A 84 1.83 -5.44 13.24
C ILE A 84 2.62 -4.93 12.03
N LEU A 85 2.75 -3.61 11.86
CA LEU A 85 3.54 -3.03 10.76
C LEU A 85 5.00 -3.49 10.84
N ASP A 86 5.60 -3.44 12.03
CA ASP A 86 6.96 -3.92 12.27
C ASP A 86 7.09 -5.40 11.93
N TYR A 87 6.16 -6.24 12.35
CA TYR A 87 6.16 -7.65 11.97
C TYR A 87 6.07 -7.85 10.45
N LEU A 88 5.13 -7.18 9.78
CA LEU A 88 4.91 -7.31 8.34
C LEU A 88 6.17 -6.93 7.53
N PHE A 89 6.90 -5.89 7.94
CA PHE A 89 8.11 -5.45 7.26
C PHE A 89 9.38 -6.21 7.69
N ASP A 90 9.60 -6.39 8.99
CA ASP A 90 10.89 -6.88 9.51
C ASP A 90 10.98 -8.40 9.60
N GLU A 91 9.86 -9.07 9.89
CA GLU A 91 9.83 -10.53 10.09
C GLU A 91 9.17 -11.26 8.93
N TYR A 92 7.99 -10.81 8.48
CA TYR A 92 7.26 -11.43 7.38
C TYR A 92 7.92 -11.12 6.03
N GLY A 93 8.46 -9.91 5.86
CA GLY A 93 9.32 -9.55 4.72
C GLY A 93 8.63 -8.79 3.59
N LEU A 94 7.53 -8.08 3.88
CA LEU A 94 7.00 -7.08 2.94
C LEU A 94 8.01 -5.95 2.76
N SER A 95 7.96 -5.28 1.61
CA SER A 95 8.90 -4.23 1.24
C SER A 95 8.27 -3.25 0.27
N LEU A 96 8.50 -1.96 0.52
CA LEU A 96 8.13 -0.84 -0.36
C LEU A 96 9.34 -0.28 -1.13
N LYS A 97 10.50 -0.95 -1.07
CA LYS A 97 11.73 -0.49 -1.74
C LYS A 97 11.60 -0.52 -3.26
N ASP A 98 10.92 -1.52 -3.80
CA ASP A 98 10.50 -1.49 -5.21
C ASP A 98 9.25 -0.59 -5.29
N PRO A 99 9.33 0.58 -5.96
CA PRO A 99 8.27 1.58 -5.89
C PRO A 99 6.91 1.06 -6.36
N LYS A 100 6.85 0.04 -7.23
CA LYS A 100 5.57 -0.51 -7.70
C LYS A 100 4.69 -1.06 -6.58
N TYR A 101 5.29 -1.53 -5.47
CA TYR A 101 4.55 -2.05 -4.31
C TYR A 101 3.94 -0.94 -3.44
N ASN A 102 4.01 0.32 -3.87
CA ASN A 102 3.15 1.39 -3.35
C ASN A 102 1.70 1.27 -3.82
N PHE A 103 1.38 0.32 -4.69
CA PHE A 103 0.05 0.15 -5.30
C PHE A 103 -0.46 -1.27 -5.15
N TYR A 104 -1.78 -1.41 -5.29
CA TYR A 104 -2.46 -2.66 -5.54
C TYR A 104 -1.94 -3.28 -6.85
N HIS A 105 -1.87 -4.61 -6.93
CA HIS A 105 -1.40 -5.28 -8.16
C HIS A 105 -2.24 -4.93 -9.39
N SER A 106 -3.54 -4.65 -9.22
CA SER A 106 -4.43 -4.22 -10.30
C SER A 106 -3.98 -2.91 -10.97
N ASP A 107 -3.30 -2.05 -10.22
CA ASP A 107 -2.95 -0.69 -10.64
C ASP A 107 -1.51 -0.62 -11.16
N MET A 108 -0.68 -1.62 -10.85
CA MET A 108 0.72 -1.68 -11.29
C MET A 108 0.88 -1.68 -12.82
N LYS A 109 -0.13 -2.13 -13.56
CA LYS A 109 -0.13 -2.11 -15.04
C LYS A 109 -0.17 -0.69 -15.62
N TYR A 110 -0.60 0.29 -14.83
CA TYR A 110 -0.62 1.70 -15.21
C TYR A 110 0.66 2.43 -14.78
N ILE A 111 1.66 1.73 -14.23
CA ILE A 111 2.97 2.34 -13.93
C ILE A 111 3.74 2.46 -15.25
N LYS A 112 3.93 3.69 -15.71
CA LYS A 112 4.73 4.00 -16.89
C LYS A 112 6.23 4.04 -16.57
N GLU A 113 6.57 4.56 -15.40
CA GLU A 113 7.96 4.64 -14.92
C GLU A 113 7.98 4.59 -13.39
N ALA A 114 8.89 3.80 -12.82
CA ALA A 114 9.11 3.74 -11.39
C ALA A 114 10.60 3.65 -11.09
N ASN A 115 11.10 4.55 -10.23
CA ASN A 115 12.48 4.54 -9.77
C ASN A 115 12.57 5.15 -8.35
N ASP A 116 13.78 5.24 -7.80
CA ASP A 116 14.00 5.75 -6.45
C ASP A 116 13.53 7.19 -6.24
N LYS A 117 13.39 7.99 -7.31
CA LYS A 117 12.97 9.39 -7.23
C LYS A 117 11.46 9.57 -7.32
N TYR A 118 10.79 8.85 -8.22
CA TYR A 118 9.36 9.01 -8.46
C TYR A 118 8.70 7.79 -9.09
N ILE A 119 7.37 7.82 -9.09
CA ILE A 119 6.50 6.93 -9.84
C ILE A 119 5.65 7.79 -10.79
N LEU A 120 5.54 7.37 -12.05
CA LEU A 120 4.71 7.98 -13.07
C LEU A 120 3.61 7.01 -13.46
N MET A 121 2.37 7.44 -13.28
CA MET A 121 1.16 6.68 -13.61
C MET A 121 0.59 7.14 -14.94
N GLU A 122 0.20 6.19 -15.77
CA GLU A 122 -0.59 6.41 -16.99
C GLU A 122 -1.94 7.06 -16.66
N GLU A 123 -2.45 7.85 -17.59
CA GLU A 123 -3.81 8.34 -17.52
C GLU A 123 -4.78 7.19 -17.71
N VAL A 124 -5.82 7.15 -16.87
CA VAL A 124 -6.98 6.33 -17.10
C VAL A 124 -8.18 7.25 -17.08
N GLU A 125 -8.95 7.23 -18.17
CA GLU A 125 -10.12 8.10 -18.35
C GLU A 125 -10.95 8.18 -17.05
N ASP A 126 -11.20 9.43 -16.62
CA ASP A 126 -12.01 9.78 -15.44
C ASP A 126 -11.50 9.27 -14.07
N THR A 127 -10.27 8.71 -13.97
CA THR A 127 -9.72 8.17 -12.71
C THR A 127 -8.33 8.72 -12.38
N ILE A 128 -8.15 9.27 -11.18
CA ILE A 128 -6.86 9.80 -10.71
C ILE A 128 -6.08 8.71 -9.96
N ILE A 129 -5.53 7.74 -10.70
CA ILE A 129 -4.86 6.54 -10.14
C ILE A 129 -3.66 6.88 -9.25
N CYS A 130 -2.97 8.01 -9.46
CA CYS A 130 -1.88 8.42 -8.57
C CYS A 130 -2.30 8.63 -7.10
N ARG A 131 -3.60 8.83 -6.83
CA ARG A 131 -4.16 8.87 -5.46
C ARG A 131 -4.25 7.49 -4.80
N ASN A 132 -4.19 6.41 -5.57
CA ASN A 132 -4.22 5.04 -5.07
C ASN A 132 -2.85 4.58 -4.53
N ALA A 133 -1.81 5.43 -4.57
CA ALA A 133 -0.56 5.07 -3.91
C ALA A 133 -0.76 5.03 -2.39
N LEU A 134 -0.12 4.07 -1.71
CA LEU A 134 -0.31 3.73 -0.30
C LEU A 134 -0.41 4.93 0.65
N ILE A 135 0.50 5.90 0.53
CA ILE A 135 0.48 7.10 1.39
C ILE A 135 -0.77 7.94 1.17
N TYR A 136 -1.16 8.14 -0.09
CA TYR A 136 -2.31 8.95 -0.43
C TYR A 136 -3.61 8.25 -0.10
N ASP A 137 -3.68 6.94 -0.34
CA ASP A 137 -4.81 6.11 0.07
C ASP A 137 -5.01 6.23 1.58
N TYR A 138 -3.98 5.94 2.39
CA TYR A 138 -4.07 6.05 3.85
C TYR A 138 -4.49 7.46 4.33
N ILE A 139 -3.90 8.53 3.77
CA ILE A 139 -4.26 9.91 4.13
C ILE A 139 -5.74 10.21 3.86
N LEU A 140 -6.30 9.66 2.77
CA LEU A 140 -7.65 9.96 2.32
C LEU A 140 -8.71 9.02 2.91
N SER A 141 -8.32 7.82 3.35
CA SER A 141 -9.24 6.78 3.84
C SER A 141 -9.27 6.62 5.35
N ALA A 142 -8.25 7.07 6.09
CA ALA A 142 -8.24 6.98 7.55
C ALA A 142 -9.20 7.98 8.20
N ASP A 143 -9.78 7.60 9.35
CA ASP A 143 -10.70 8.45 10.10
C ASP A 143 -9.96 9.62 10.76
N ASN A 144 -8.76 9.37 11.32
CA ASN A 144 -7.87 10.42 11.84
C ASN A 144 -6.43 10.20 11.35
N PRO A 145 -6.13 10.48 10.06
CA PRO A 145 -4.83 10.20 9.50
C PRO A 145 -3.73 10.93 10.29
N ASN A 146 -2.70 10.18 10.71
CA ASN A 146 -1.66 10.68 11.60
C ASN A 146 -0.29 10.75 10.90
N SER A 147 0.35 11.91 11.01
CA SER A 147 1.71 12.16 10.50
C SER A 147 2.77 11.17 10.99
N GLN A 148 2.62 10.56 12.18
CA GLN A 148 3.58 9.56 12.67
C GLN A 148 3.54 8.27 11.84
N ILE A 149 2.34 7.80 11.49
CA ILE A 149 2.14 6.61 10.66
C ILE A 149 2.60 6.89 9.23
N ILE A 150 2.28 8.06 8.68
CA ILE A 150 2.75 8.50 7.36
C ILE A 150 4.29 8.51 7.33
N LYS A 151 4.92 9.11 8.34
CA LYS A 151 6.38 9.15 8.46
C LYS A 151 7.00 7.76 8.58
N TYR A 152 6.35 6.86 9.30
CA TYR A 152 6.75 5.47 9.37
C TYR A 152 6.73 4.81 7.98
N LEU A 153 5.63 4.94 7.23
CA LEU A 153 5.50 4.37 5.88
C LEU A 153 6.52 4.95 4.90
N VAL A 154 6.77 6.27 4.95
CA VAL A 154 7.83 6.92 4.16
C VAL A 154 9.20 6.31 4.47
N ASN A 155 9.52 6.12 5.75
CA ASN A 155 10.79 5.49 6.16
C ASN A 155 10.90 4.03 5.70
N ARG A 156 9.77 3.34 5.48
CA ARG A 156 9.72 1.99 4.90
C ARG A 156 9.82 1.96 3.37
N GLY A 157 9.77 3.13 2.71
CA GLY A 157 9.94 3.29 1.26
C GLY A 157 8.70 3.81 0.53
N ALA A 158 7.62 4.13 1.23
CA ALA A 158 6.44 4.70 0.60
C ALA A 158 6.74 6.10 0.01
N LYS A 159 6.13 6.45 -1.12
CA LYS A 159 6.46 7.68 -1.89
C LYS A 159 5.32 8.69 -1.97
N PHE A 160 5.66 9.97 -1.82
CA PHE A 160 4.78 11.08 -2.19
C PHE A 160 4.95 11.47 -3.67
N GLU A 161 6.13 11.23 -4.25
CA GLU A 161 6.51 11.57 -5.61
C GLU A 161 5.84 10.64 -6.63
N VAL A 162 4.51 10.62 -6.63
CA VAL A 162 3.66 9.84 -7.53
C VAL A 162 2.89 10.80 -8.43
N TYR A 163 3.23 10.77 -9.71
CA TYR A 163 2.78 11.72 -10.70
C TYR A 163 1.74 11.10 -11.63
N ASN A 164 0.70 11.86 -11.96
CA ASN A 164 -0.14 11.61 -13.13
C ASN A 164 0.57 12.17 -14.38
N GLU A 165 0.55 11.42 -15.48
CA GLU A 165 1.32 11.78 -16.68
C GLU A 165 0.81 13.02 -17.44
N ASP A 166 -0.50 13.30 -17.45
CA ASP A 166 -1.05 14.39 -18.28
C ASP A 166 -0.80 15.74 -17.63
N THR A 167 -1.06 15.78 -16.33
CA THR A 167 -0.87 17.00 -15.54
C THR A 167 0.59 17.16 -15.10
N ASN A 168 1.34 16.06 -15.02
CA ASN A 168 2.64 15.99 -14.35
C ASN A 168 2.57 16.46 -12.88
N TRP A 169 1.40 16.27 -12.25
CA TRP A 169 1.12 16.65 -10.87
C TRP A 169 1.06 15.43 -9.96
N THR A 170 1.43 15.65 -8.71
CA THR A 170 1.15 14.72 -7.60
C THR A 170 -0.16 15.10 -6.90
N PRO A 171 -0.77 14.19 -6.13
CA PRO A 171 -1.93 14.53 -5.30
C PRO A 171 -1.74 15.78 -4.42
N MET A 172 -0.53 16.02 -3.92
CA MET A 172 -0.22 17.25 -3.16
C MET A 172 -0.42 18.54 -3.96
N HIS A 173 -0.11 18.57 -5.26
CA HIS A 173 -0.36 19.75 -6.10
C HIS A 173 -1.85 20.05 -6.21
N PHE A 174 -2.69 19.02 -6.29
CA PHE A 174 -4.14 19.20 -6.26
C PHE A 174 -4.63 19.75 -4.91
N TRP A 175 -4.05 19.29 -3.79
CA TRP A 175 -4.39 19.84 -2.47
C TRP A 175 -4.03 21.33 -2.35
N VAL A 176 -2.89 21.76 -2.91
CA VAL A 176 -2.53 23.19 -2.99
C VAL A 176 -3.58 23.95 -3.81
N MET A 177 -3.92 23.47 -5.00
CA MET A 177 -4.91 24.12 -5.87
C MET A 177 -6.29 24.25 -5.20
N GLN A 178 -6.65 23.30 -4.34
CA GLN A 178 -7.92 23.27 -3.61
C GLN A 178 -7.87 24.01 -2.26
N ASN A 179 -6.73 24.60 -1.88
CA ASN A 179 -6.51 25.18 -0.55
C ASN A 179 -6.75 24.19 0.61
N ASN A 180 -6.45 22.91 0.40
CA ASN A 180 -6.61 21.88 1.42
C ASN A 180 -5.37 21.84 2.35
N TYR A 181 -5.28 22.84 3.22
CA TYR A 181 -4.15 23.04 4.13
C TYR A 181 -3.97 21.90 5.13
N GLU A 182 -5.05 21.23 5.53
CA GLU A 182 -5.01 20.14 6.52
C GLU A 182 -4.26 18.92 5.96
N LEU A 183 -4.60 18.48 4.75
CA LEU A 183 -3.88 17.38 4.09
C LEU A 183 -2.42 17.73 3.78
N LEU A 184 -2.16 18.99 3.41
CA LEU A 184 -0.79 19.46 3.17
C LEU A 184 0.04 19.47 4.45
N GLU A 185 -0.47 20.04 5.55
CA GLU A 185 0.23 20.07 6.82
C GLU A 185 0.51 18.65 7.32
N LEU A 186 -0.48 17.76 7.19
CA LEU A 186 -0.35 16.35 7.54
C LEU A 186 0.76 15.66 6.73
N ALA A 187 0.75 15.80 5.40
CA ALA A 187 1.76 15.22 4.53
C ALA A 187 3.17 15.75 4.82
N ILE A 188 3.31 17.06 5.04
CA ILE A 188 4.58 17.72 5.37
C ILE A 188 5.12 17.20 6.72
N LYS A 189 4.28 17.11 7.76
CA LYS A 189 4.65 16.49 9.04
C LYS A 189 5.02 15.01 8.87
N GLY A 190 4.37 14.33 7.93
CA GLY A 190 4.67 12.96 7.51
C GLY A 190 5.96 12.78 6.71
N GLY A 191 6.68 13.87 6.39
CA GLY A 191 7.96 13.82 5.68
C GLY A 191 7.88 14.06 4.18
N ALA A 192 6.74 14.52 3.65
CA ALA A 192 6.65 14.95 2.27
C ALA A 192 7.64 16.09 1.95
N ASN A 193 8.21 16.07 0.75
CA ASN A 193 9.03 17.16 0.26
C ASN A 193 8.16 18.40 -0.03
N VAL A 194 8.38 19.49 0.72
CA VAL A 194 7.67 20.78 0.52
C VAL A 194 8.01 21.44 -0.82
N ASP A 195 9.20 21.16 -1.35
CA ASP A 195 9.69 21.70 -2.62
C ASP A 195 9.40 20.75 -3.79
N MET A 196 8.41 19.87 -3.65
CA MET A 196 8.00 18.95 -4.71
C MET A 196 7.57 19.75 -5.94
N GLN A 197 8.26 19.51 -7.05
CA GLN A 197 7.97 20.15 -8.33
C GLN A 197 7.06 19.27 -9.17
N THR A 198 6.33 19.89 -10.10
CA THR A 198 5.75 19.17 -11.23
C THR A 198 6.88 18.51 -12.01
N ARG A 199 6.59 17.41 -12.70
CA ARG A 199 7.60 16.80 -13.58
C ARG A 199 7.75 17.69 -14.82
N LEU A 200 8.63 18.68 -14.74
CA LEU A 200 9.05 19.48 -15.89
C LEU A 200 9.83 18.56 -16.84
N ILE A 201 9.24 18.34 -18.02
CA ILE A 201 9.88 17.64 -19.13
C ILE A 201 10.92 18.56 -19.79
#